data_AF-A0A6P0LFY1-F1
#
_entry.id   AF-A0A6P0LFY1-F1
#
_cell.length_a   1.000
_cell.length_b   1.000
_cell.length_c   1.000
_cell.angle_alpha   90.00
_cell.angle_beta   90.00
_cell.angle_gamma   90.00
#
_symmetry.space_group_name_H-M   'P 1'
#
loop_
_entity.id
_entity.type
_entity.pdbx_description
1 polymer ?
#
loop_
_entity_poly.entity_id
_entity_poly.type
_entity_poly.pdbx_seq_one_letter_code
_entity_poly.pdbx_strand_id
1 'polypeptide(L)' 'LRNGRSVIVRINDRGPYIRGRIIDLSRGAARIIGLVRSGTGSVRIEILY' A
#
# COMPACT_ATOMS: atom_id res chain seq x y z
N LEU A 1 -0.12 -12.94 -2.51
CA LEU A 1 -0.67 -11.84 -1.68
C LEU A 1 -1.81 -12.40 -0.84
N ARG A 2 -1.98 -11.92 0.41
CA ARG A 2 -2.80 -12.59 1.43
C ARG A 2 -4.31 -12.68 1.15
N ASN A 3 -4.88 -11.80 0.33
CA ASN A 3 -6.34 -11.67 0.24
C ASN A 3 -6.88 -11.33 -1.16
N GLY A 4 -6.04 -11.25 -2.19
CA GLY A 4 -6.46 -10.93 -3.57
C GLY A 4 -7.06 -9.53 -3.78
N ARG A 5 -7.00 -8.64 -2.79
CA ARG A 5 -7.59 -7.29 -2.88
C ARG A 5 -6.62 -6.29 -3.50
N SER A 6 -7.14 -5.34 -4.27
CA SER A 6 -6.37 -4.28 -4.94
C SER A 6 -7.09 -2.93 -4.87
N VAL A 7 -6.34 -1.85 -5.12
CA VAL A 7 -6.85 -0.47 -5.21
C VAL A 7 -5.90 0.35 -6.08
N ILE A 8 -6.44 1.20 -6.95
CA ILE A 8 -5.67 2.19 -7.70
C ILE A 8 -5.50 3.43 -6.84
N VAL A 9 -4.27 3.93 -6.77
CA VAL A 9 -3.92 5.14 -6.02
C VAL A 9 -3.10 6.07 -6.88
N ARG A 10 -3.08 7.35 -6.51
CA ARG A 10 -2.20 8.35 -7.10
C ARG A 10 -1.03 8.59 -6.15
N ILE A 11 0.20 8.64 -6.70
CA ILE A 11 1.36 9.08 -5.94
C ILE A 11 1.23 10.58 -5.67
N ASN A 12 1.31 10.97 -4.40
CA ASN A 12 1.16 12.35 -3.96
C ASN A 12 2.22 12.81 -2.95
N ASP A 13 3.13 11.93 -2.53
CA ASP A 13 4.16 12.24 -1.55
C ASP A 13 5.44 11.39 -1.78
N ARG A 14 6.54 11.79 -1.14
CA ARG A 14 7.84 11.09 -1.15
C ARG A 14 7.98 10.18 0.08
N GLY A 15 9.03 9.35 0.09
CA GLY A 15 9.27 8.30 1.09
C GLY A 15 8.93 6.90 0.54
N PRO A 16 8.94 5.85 1.37
CA PRO A 16 9.23 5.84 2.81
C PRO A 16 10.72 6.02 3.13
N TYR A 17 11.04 6.60 4.30
CA TYR A 17 12.42 6.78 4.77
C TYR A 17 12.93 5.64 5.67
N ILE A 18 12.12 4.57 5.81
CA ILE A 18 12.43 3.39 6.62
C ILE A 18 12.88 2.26 5.70
N ARG A 19 14.04 1.66 5.98
CA ARG A 19 14.57 0.53 5.22
C ARG A 19 13.55 -0.63 5.20
N GLY A 20 13.31 -1.19 4.02
CA GLY A 20 12.40 -2.33 3.81
C GLY A 20 10.93 -1.96 3.60
N ARG A 21 10.56 -0.66 3.62
CA ARG A 21 9.24 -0.19 3.18
C ARG A 21 9.33 0.42 1.79
N ILE A 22 8.38 0.05 0.93
CA ILE A 22 8.36 0.49 -0.47
C ILE A 22 7.27 1.53 -0.76
N ILE A 23 6.22 1.59 0.06
CA ILE A 23 5.11 2.54 -0.09
C ILE A 23 4.37 2.68 1.24
N ASP A 24 3.91 3.89 1.54
CA ASP A 24 2.93 4.15 2.59
C ASP A 24 1.58 4.49 1.94
N LEU A 25 0.50 3.90 2.46
CA LEU A 25 -0.84 4.06 1.92
C LEU A 25 -1.69 4.94 2.83
N SER A 26 -2.60 5.71 2.22
CA SER A 26 -3.65 6.37 3.00
C SER A 26 -4.47 5.33 3.77
N ARG A 27 -5.04 5.75 4.91
CA ARG A 27 -5.93 4.87 5.71
C ARG A 27 -7.09 4.30 4.89
N GLY A 28 -7.59 5.07 3.91
CA GLY A 28 -8.63 4.65 2.98
C GLY A 28 -8.19 3.48 2.09
N ALA A 29 -7.04 3.61 1.42
CA ALA A 29 -6.49 2.54 0.58
C ALA A 29 -6.13 1.29 1.41
N ALA A 30 -5.50 1.48 2.57
CA ALA A 30 -5.18 0.38 3.50
C ALA A 30 -6.42 -0.39 3.95
N ARG A 31 -7.57 0.27 4.13
CA ARG A 31 -8.84 -0.38 4.48
C ARG A 31 -9.34 -1.28 3.36
N ILE A 32 -9.29 -0.82 2.10
CA ILE A 32 -9.73 -1.58 0.93
C ILE A 32 -8.92 -2.87 0.81
N ILE A 33 -7.59 -2.79 0.91
CA ILE A 33 -6.71 -3.96 0.81
C ILE A 33 -6.51 -4.71 2.14
N GLY A 34 -7.21 -4.31 3.21
CA GLY A 34 -7.25 -5.05 4.47
C GLY A 34 -5.99 -4.99 5.35
N LEU A 35 -5.19 -3.92 5.26
CA LEU A 35 -3.97 -3.74 6.06
C LEU A 35 -4.18 -2.97 7.37
N VAL A 36 -5.35 -2.38 7.61
CA VAL A 36 -5.58 -1.51 8.80
C VAL A 36 -5.29 -2.23 10.12
N ARG A 37 -5.72 -3.48 10.27
CA ARG A 37 -5.50 -4.24 11.51
C ARG A 37 -4.06 -4.71 11.68
N SER A 38 -3.36 -5.05 10.59
CA SER A 38 -1.97 -5.51 10.65
C SER A 38 -0.96 -4.37 10.71
N GLY A 39 -1.39 -3.14 10.37
CA GLY A 39 -0.55 -1.94 10.29
C GLY A 39 0.37 -1.93 9.07
N THR A 40 1.03 -3.05 8.78
CA THR A 40 1.88 -3.26 7.60
C THR A 40 1.59 -4.61 6.96
N GLY A 41 2.12 -4.83 5.75
CA GLY A 41 2.03 -6.10 5.06
C GLY A 41 2.67 -6.05 3.67
N SER A 42 3.02 -7.22 3.12
CA SER A 42 3.56 -7.33 1.77
C SER A 42 2.50 -7.00 0.72
N VAL A 43 2.87 -6.15 -0.23
CA VAL A 43 2.04 -5.75 -1.37
C VAL A 43 2.79 -5.99 -2.69
N ARG A 44 2.04 -6.04 -3.79
CA ARG A 44 2.59 -5.91 -5.15
C ARG A 44 2.16 -4.56 -5.67
N ILE A 45 3.06 -3.89 -6.38
CA ILE A 45 2.80 -2.61 -7.04
C ILE A 45 2.88 -2.83 -8.54
N GLU A 46 1.98 -2.19 -9.26
CA GLU A 46 1.96 -2.11 -10.71
C GLU A 46 1.77 -0.64 -11.10
N ILE A 47 2.60 -0.15 -12.02
CA ILE A 47 2.47 1.21 -12.56
C ILE A 47 1.53 1.14 -13.75
N LEU A 48 0.45 1.90 -13.69
CA LEU A 48 -0.49 2.05 -14.80
C LEU A 48 -0.04 3.23 -15.67
N TYR A 49 0.03 3.01 -16.98
CA TYR A 49 0.38 4.01 -17.99
C TYR A 49 -0.87 4.67 -18.59
#